data_AF-M5JR24-F1
#
_entry.id   AF-M5JR24-F1
#
_cell.length_a   1.000
_cell.length_b   1.000
_cell.length_c   1.000
_cell.angle_alpha   90.00
_cell.angle_beta   90.00
_cell.angle_gamma   90.00
#
_symmetry.space_group_name_H-M   'P 1'
#
loop_
_entity.id
_entity.type
_entity.pdbx_description
1 polymer ?
#
loop_
_entity_poly.entity_id
_entity_poly.type
_entity_poly.pdbx_seq_one_letter_code
_entity_poly.pdbx_strand_id
1 'polypeptide(L)'
;MSKKSTIVVAFPHGGIIPAKVMEKPKDVSVLPHEPIEVPKFYGEHLISDRIAYDFVEAEKRKKADAASATRDAETARADAETLEALNEKIARLTSENEKLIADQDEADKKISALESDKVKLSGEIGSLQADLSDANKALADERDRLGKELDAERNNIAMLTEQLAEATKPPAQTQESLKMDGDSGKSK
;
A
#
# COMPACT_ATOMS: atom_id res chain seq x y z
N MET A 1 -68.74 11.98 -58.33
CA MET A 1 -68.70 10.79 -57.45
C MET A 1 -67.65 11.03 -56.38
N SER A 2 -68.07 11.40 -55.17
CA SER A 2 -67.14 11.69 -54.07
C SER A 2 -66.51 10.38 -53.59
N LYS A 3 -65.18 10.32 -53.46
CA LYS A 3 -64.48 9.11 -52.97
C LYS A 3 -64.93 8.85 -51.54
N LYS A 4 -65.60 7.72 -51.29
CA LYS A 4 -65.97 7.31 -49.93
C LYS A 4 -64.67 7.06 -49.15
N SER A 5 -64.53 7.67 -47.98
CA SER A 5 -63.37 7.42 -47.11
C SER A 5 -63.41 5.97 -46.63
N THR A 6 -62.30 5.25 -46.75
CA THR A 6 -62.13 3.86 -46.33
C THR A 6 -61.12 3.74 -45.19
N ILE A 7 -61.19 2.63 -44.46
CA ILE A 7 -60.25 2.23 -43.40
C ILE A 7 -59.92 0.74 -43.59
N VAL A 8 -58.70 0.34 -43.24
CA VAL A 8 -58.27 -1.06 -43.30
C VAL A 8 -58.46 -1.68 -41.92
N VAL A 9 -59.36 -2.66 -41.84
CA VAL A 9 -59.63 -3.39 -40.60
C VAL A 9 -59.29 -4.86 -40.76
N ALA A 10 -59.07 -5.53 -39.65
CA ALA A 10 -58.94 -6.98 -39.61
C ALA A 10 -59.77 -7.55 -38.45
N PHE A 11 -60.34 -8.73 -38.67
CA PHE A 11 -61.22 -9.40 -37.71
C PHE A 11 -60.43 -10.46 -36.93
N PRO A 12 -60.38 -10.45 -35.59
CA PRO A 12 -59.64 -11.44 -34.82
C PRO A 12 -60.06 -12.90 -35.07
N HIS A 13 -61.34 -13.12 -35.40
CA HIS A 13 -61.92 -14.46 -35.60
C HIS A 13 -62.48 -14.67 -37.00
N GLY A 14 -62.19 -13.76 -37.94
CA GLY A 14 -62.84 -13.71 -39.25
C GLY A 14 -64.27 -13.18 -39.15
N GLY A 15 -64.92 -13.00 -40.31
CA GLY A 15 -66.26 -12.43 -40.33
C GLY A 15 -66.89 -12.43 -41.72
N ILE A 16 -68.16 -12.03 -41.78
CA ILE A 16 -68.88 -11.84 -43.04
C ILE A 16 -69.30 -10.38 -43.12
N ILE A 17 -68.86 -9.70 -44.18
CA ILE A 17 -69.25 -8.33 -44.47
C ILE A 17 -70.42 -8.36 -45.46
N PRO A 18 -71.57 -7.75 -45.11
CA PRO A 18 -72.73 -7.74 -45.99
C PRO A 18 -72.45 -7.06 -47.34
N ALA A 19 -72.98 -7.64 -48.42
CA ALA A 19 -72.83 -7.19 -49.80
C ALA A 19 -73.21 -5.70 -49.97
N LYS A 20 -74.25 -5.26 -49.25
CA LYS A 20 -74.78 -3.89 -49.25
C LYS A 20 -73.80 -2.84 -48.71
N VAL A 21 -72.92 -3.24 -47.78
CA VAL A 21 -71.91 -2.33 -47.19
C VAL A 21 -70.76 -2.11 -48.18
N MET A 22 -70.40 -3.15 -48.93
CA MET A 22 -69.28 -3.15 -49.88
C MET A 22 -69.68 -2.84 -51.33
N GLU A 23 -70.98 -2.61 -51.60
CA GLU A 23 -71.56 -2.45 -52.94
C GLU A 23 -71.19 -3.61 -53.88
N LYS A 24 -71.09 -4.82 -53.32
CA LYS A 24 -70.75 -6.07 -54.03
C LYS A 24 -72.00 -6.90 -54.30
N PRO A 25 -71.96 -7.83 -55.28
CA PRO A 25 -73.09 -8.70 -55.60
C PRO A 25 -73.34 -9.82 -54.58
N LYS A 26 -72.38 -10.10 -53.68
CA LYS A 26 -72.46 -11.13 -52.65
C LYS A 26 -71.75 -10.68 -51.38
N ASP A 27 -72.12 -11.28 -50.26
CA ASP A 27 -71.44 -11.08 -48.98
C ASP A 27 -69.98 -11.53 -49.09
N VAL A 28 -69.10 -10.84 -48.38
CA VAL A 28 -67.66 -11.10 -48.40
C VAL A 28 -67.29 -11.81 -47.10
N SER A 29 -66.83 -13.06 -47.20
CA SER A 29 -66.21 -13.76 -46.07
C SER A 29 -64.74 -13.34 -45.96
N VAL A 30 -64.31 -13.00 -44.76
CA VAL A 30 -62.95 -12.55 -44.42
C VAL A 30 -62.37 -13.52 -43.41
N LEU A 31 -61.13 -13.97 -43.64
CA LEU A 31 -60.45 -14.88 -42.73
C LEU A 31 -59.96 -14.15 -41.47
N PRO A 32 -59.65 -14.88 -40.39
CA PRO A 32 -59.04 -14.30 -39.20
C PRO A 32 -57.77 -13.51 -39.53
N HIS A 33 -57.67 -12.30 -38.98
CA HIS A 33 -56.56 -11.34 -39.15
C HIS A 33 -56.28 -10.91 -40.59
N GLU A 34 -57.14 -11.25 -41.55
CA GLU A 34 -57.00 -10.82 -42.93
C GLU A 34 -57.36 -9.33 -43.06
N PRO A 35 -56.46 -8.49 -43.61
CA PRO A 35 -56.73 -7.07 -43.78
C PRO A 35 -57.73 -6.84 -44.90
N ILE A 36 -58.77 -6.05 -44.63
CA ILE A 36 -59.78 -5.67 -45.62
C ILE A 36 -60.14 -4.19 -45.53
N GLU A 37 -60.29 -3.57 -46.69
CA GLU A 37 -60.75 -2.18 -46.79
C GLU A 37 -62.27 -2.12 -46.68
N VAL A 38 -62.78 -1.30 -45.76
CA VAL A 38 -64.22 -1.07 -45.57
C VAL A 38 -64.51 0.43 -45.53
N PRO A 39 -65.76 0.86 -45.79
CA PRO A 39 -66.15 2.25 -45.58
C PRO A 39 -65.87 2.70 -44.15
N LYS A 40 -65.29 3.89 -43.98
CA LYS A 40 -64.77 4.39 -42.70
C LYS A 40 -65.80 4.33 -41.57
N PHE A 41 -67.02 4.80 -41.81
CA PHE A 41 -68.12 4.75 -40.83
C PHE A 41 -68.41 3.32 -40.33
N TYR A 42 -68.41 2.34 -41.24
CA TYR A 42 -68.65 0.95 -40.86
C TYR A 42 -67.45 0.36 -40.09
N GLY A 43 -66.22 0.63 -40.55
CA GLY A 43 -65.01 0.18 -39.87
C GLY A 43 -64.85 0.76 -38.46
N GLU A 44 -65.18 2.04 -38.24
CA GLU A 44 -65.13 2.68 -36.92
C GLU A 44 -66.12 2.04 -35.93
N HIS A 45 -67.34 1.68 -36.37
CA HIS A 45 -68.27 0.93 -35.53
C HIS A 45 -67.73 -0.45 -35.18
N LEU A 46 -67.17 -1.18 -36.15
CA LEU A 46 -66.57 -2.49 -35.89
C LEU A 46 -65.40 -2.41 -34.89
N ILE A 47 -64.60 -1.35 -34.97
CA ILE A 47 -63.49 -1.12 -34.02
C ILE A 47 -64.02 -0.74 -32.64
N SER A 48 -64.99 0.17 -32.57
CA SER A 48 -65.62 0.61 -31.32
C SER A 48 -66.25 -0.56 -30.56
N ASP A 49 -66.92 -1.45 -31.28
CA ASP A 49 -67.57 -2.63 -30.74
C ASP A 49 -66.59 -3.79 -30.49
N ARG A 50 -65.29 -3.58 -30.76
CA ARG A 50 -64.19 -4.55 -30.59
C ARG A 50 -64.36 -5.81 -31.45
N ILE A 51 -65.14 -5.72 -32.52
CA ILE A 51 -65.37 -6.79 -33.50
C ILE A 51 -64.20 -6.86 -34.49
N ALA A 52 -63.61 -5.71 -34.83
CA ALA A 52 -62.41 -5.60 -35.66
C ALA A 52 -61.39 -4.65 -35.01
N TYR A 53 -60.18 -4.59 -35.55
CA TYR A 53 -59.17 -3.60 -35.16
C TYR A 53 -58.61 -2.90 -36.39
N ASP A 54 -58.10 -1.68 -36.21
CA ASP A 54 -57.35 -0.98 -37.26
C ASP A 54 -56.05 -1.74 -37.53
N PHE A 55 -55.99 -2.35 -38.72
CA PHE A 55 -54.87 -3.20 -39.10
C PHE A 55 -53.56 -2.39 -39.26
N VAL A 56 -53.67 -1.16 -39.76
CA VAL A 56 -52.51 -0.29 -40.00
C VAL A 56 -51.92 0.19 -38.67
N GLU A 57 -52.76 0.57 -37.71
CA GLU A 57 -52.29 0.91 -36.37
C GLU A 57 -51.73 -0.31 -35.63
N ALA A 58 -52.38 -1.47 -35.73
CA ALA A 58 -51.90 -2.69 -35.07
C ALA A 58 -50.54 -3.14 -35.62
N GLU A 59 -50.32 -3.09 -36.94
CA GLU A 59 -49.00 -3.37 -37.54
C GLU A 59 -47.95 -2.34 -37.13
N LYS A 60 -48.32 -1.06 -36.99
CA LYS A 60 -47.40 -0.03 -36.47
C LYS A 60 -47.01 -0.31 -35.02
N ARG A 61 -47.98 -0.65 -34.15
CA ARG A 61 -47.72 -1.00 -32.75
C ARG A 61 -46.86 -2.25 -32.65
N LYS A 62 -47.19 -3.31 -33.40
CA LYS A 62 -46.38 -4.54 -33.46
C LYS A 62 -44.93 -4.28 -33.89
N LYS A 63 -44.71 -3.40 -34.88
CA LYS A 63 -43.35 -3.01 -35.30
C LYS A 63 -42.64 -2.16 -34.24
N ALA A 64 -43.36 -1.28 -33.55
CA ALA A 64 -42.81 -0.49 -32.45
C ALA A 64 -42.42 -1.38 -31.26
N ASP A 65 -43.28 -2.32 -30.88
CA ASP A 65 -43.05 -3.28 -29.79
C ASP A 65 -41.89 -4.24 -30.12
N ALA A 66 -41.79 -4.69 -31.38
CA ALA A 66 -40.64 -5.48 -31.82
C ALA A 66 -39.34 -4.67 -31.78
N ALA A 67 -39.38 -3.40 -32.16
CA ALA A 67 -38.23 -2.51 -32.10
C ALA A 67 -37.81 -2.19 -30.65
N SER A 68 -38.77 -2.00 -29.73
CA SER A 68 -38.45 -1.80 -28.31
C SER A 68 -37.88 -3.07 -27.70
N ALA A 69 -38.49 -4.24 -27.93
CA ALA A 69 -37.98 -5.51 -27.43
C ALA A 69 -36.56 -5.82 -27.94
N THR A 70 -36.23 -5.43 -29.18
CA THR A 70 -34.87 -5.58 -29.73
C THR A 70 -33.88 -4.67 -29.00
N ARG A 71 -34.25 -3.40 -28.74
CA ARG A 71 -33.41 -2.46 -27.98
C ARG A 71 -33.21 -2.92 -26.55
N ASP A 72 -34.27 -3.36 -25.89
CA ASP A 72 -34.22 -3.85 -24.50
C ASP A 72 -33.34 -5.09 -24.39
N ALA A 73 -33.39 -5.98 -25.39
CA ALA A 73 -32.51 -7.15 -25.45
C ALA A 73 -31.04 -6.77 -25.70
N GLU A 74 -30.78 -5.74 -26.53
CA GLU A 74 -29.43 -5.22 -26.78
C GLU A 74 -28.85 -4.54 -25.54
N THR A 75 -29.64 -3.71 -24.83
CA THR A 75 -29.23 -3.10 -23.57
C THR A 75 -28.98 -4.15 -22.49
N ALA A 76 -29.84 -5.16 -22.37
CA ALA A 76 -29.65 -6.23 -21.40
C ALA A 76 -28.37 -7.04 -21.65
N ARG A 77 -27.99 -7.23 -22.92
CA ARG A 77 -26.71 -7.87 -23.27
C ARG A 77 -25.52 -6.98 -22.91
N ALA A 78 -25.57 -5.70 -23.24
CA ALA A 78 -24.51 -4.76 -22.87
C ALA A 78 -24.35 -4.66 -21.34
N ASP A 79 -25.46 -4.62 -20.60
CA ASP A 79 -25.45 -4.63 -19.13
C ASP A 79 -24.85 -5.93 -18.58
N ALA A 80 -25.18 -7.09 -19.17
CA ALA A 80 -24.59 -8.36 -18.75
C ALA A 80 -23.08 -8.41 -18.99
N GLU A 81 -22.60 -7.97 -20.15
CA GLU A 81 -21.16 -7.90 -20.47
C GLU A 81 -20.41 -6.95 -19.52
N THR A 82 -21.00 -5.79 -19.22
CA THR A 82 -20.39 -4.84 -18.27
C THR A 82 -20.37 -5.39 -16.84
N LEU A 83 -21.41 -6.09 -16.39
CA LEU A 83 -21.45 -6.76 -15.10
C LEU A 83 -20.39 -7.85 -14.98
N GLU A 84 -20.20 -8.66 -16.03
CA GLU A 84 -19.17 -9.70 -16.06
C GLU A 84 -17.77 -9.07 -15.96
N ALA A 85 -17.48 -8.04 -16.76
CA ALA A 85 -16.20 -7.33 -16.71
C ALA A 85 -15.93 -6.67 -15.34
N LEU A 86 -16.96 -6.11 -14.70
CA LEU A 86 -16.84 -5.55 -13.35
C LEU A 86 -16.59 -6.64 -12.31
N ASN A 87 -17.26 -7.78 -12.40
CA ASN A 87 -17.04 -8.91 -11.49
C ASN A 87 -15.62 -9.48 -11.61
N GLU A 88 -15.09 -9.62 -12.83
CA GLU A 88 -13.70 -10.01 -13.03
C GLU A 88 -12.72 -9.00 -12.39
N LYS A 89 -12.99 -7.71 -12.56
CA LYS A 89 -12.16 -6.64 -11.97
C LYS A 89 -12.22 -6.68 -10.44
N ILE A 90 -13.40 -6.89 -9.86
CA ILE A 90 -13.57 -7.06 -8.41
C ILE A 90 -12.76 -8.27 -7.93
N ALA A 91 -12.87 -9.42 -8.59
CA ALA A 91 -12.14 -10.62 -8.20
C ALA A 91 -10.61 -10.42 -8.23
N ARG A 92 -10.09 -9.73 -9.27
CA ARG A 92 -8.67 -9.38 -9.36
C ARG A 92 -8.24 -8.44 -8.24
N LEU A 93 -9.01 -7.39 -7.97
CA LEU A 93 -8.71 -6.42 -6.90
C LEU A 93 -8.79 -7.06 -5.51
N THR A 94 -9.72 -7.99 -5.28
CA THR A 94 -9.80 -8.75 -4.04
C THR A 94 -8.55 -9.60 -3.82
N SER A 95 -8.12 -10.34 -4.85
CA SER A 95 -6.90 -11.15 -4.78
C SER A 95 -5.64 -10.29 -4.56
N GLU A 96 -5.56 -9.12 -5.21
CA GLU A 96 -4.46 -8.18 -5.01
C GLU A 96 -4.44 -7.61 -3.58
N ASN A 97 -5.60 -7.24 -3.03
CA ASN A 97 -5.70 -6.79 -1.65
C ASN A 97 -5.28 -7.87 -0.64
N GLU A 98 -5.70 -9.12 -0.84
CA GLU A 98 -5.27 -10.24 0.02
C GLU A 98 -3.76 -10.42 0.01
N LYS A 99 -3.14 -10.30 -1.17
CA LYS A 99 -1.67 -10.37 -1.29
C LYS A 99 -1.00 -9.20 -0.57
N LEU A 100 -1.48 -7.97 -0.75
CA LEU A 100 -0.92 -6.80 -0.10
C LEU A 100 -1.02 -6.88 1.42
N ILE A 101 -2.12 -7.43 1.96
CA ILE A 101 -2.27 -7.69 3.40
C ILE A 101 -1.21 -8.69 3.88
N ALA A 102 -1.01 -9.79 3.16
CA ALA A 102 0.00 -10.78 3.51
C ALA A 102 1.44 -10.21 3.46
N ASP A 103 1.75 -9.41 2.44
CA ASP A 103 3.04 -8.74 2.30
C ASP A 103 3.27 -7.73 3.45
N GLN A 104 2.21 -7.02 3.88
CA GLN A 104 2.26 -6.09 5.01
C GLN A 104 2.51 -6.83 6.33
N ASP A 105 1.80 -7.93 6.58
CA ASP A 105 2.01 -8.76 7.77
C ASP A 105 3.44 -9.32 7.85
N GLU A 106 4.04 -9.69 6.72
CA GLU A 106 5.43 -10.14 6.67
C GLU A 106 6.41 -8.99 6.96
N ALA A 107 6.15 -7.80 6.41
CA ALA A 107 6.95 -6.61 6.68
C ALA A 107 6.93 -6.24 8.17
N ASP A 108 5.75 -6.26 8.81
CA ASP A 108 5.59 -5.93 10.23
C ASP A 108 6.34 -6.93 11.14
N LYS A 109 6.34 -8.22 10.78
CA LYS A 109 7.16 -9.24 11.47
C LYS A 109 8.65 -8.95 11.35
N LYS A 110 9.13 -8.56 10.16
CA LYS A 110 10.54 -8.19 9.94
C LYS A 110 10.93 -6.95 10.72
N ILE A 111 10.07 -5.94 10.76
CA ILE A 111 10.28 -4.72 11.56
C ILE A 111 10.42 -5.09 13.03
N SER A 112 9.49 -5.88 13.57
CA SER A 112 9.51 -6.31 14.97
C SER A 112 10.80 -7.07 15.34
N ALA A 113 11.28 -7.94 14.44
CA ALA A 113 12.54 -8.66 14.62
C ALA A 113 13.75 -7.71 14.64
N LEU A 114 13.82 -6.79 13.67
CA LEU A 114 14.90 -5.79 13.58
C LEU A 114 14.91 -4.84 14.79
N GLU A 115 13.74 -4.47 15.31
CA GLU A 115 13.63 -3.66 16.52
C GLU A 115 14.15 -4.42 17.76
N SER A 116 13.85 -5.71 17.88
CA SER A 116 14.39 -6.56 18.95
C SER A 116 15.92 -6.63 18.88
N ASP A 117 16.47 -6.85 17.69
CA ASP A 117 17.91 -6.94 17.49
C ASP A 117 18.61 -5.59 17.75
N LYS A 118 17.98 -4.47 17.36
CA LYS A 118 18.47 -3.13 17.69
C LYS A 118 18.59 -2.91 19.19
N VAL A 119 17.61 -3.37 19.97
CA VAL A 119 17.64 -3.26 21.44
C VAL A 119 18.77 -4.10 22.03
N LYS A 120 18.94 -5.36 21.57
CA LYS A 120 20.04 -6.24 22.03
C LYS A 120 21.40 -5.63 21.73
N LEU A 121 21.63 -5.22 20.49
CA LEU A 121 22.89 -4.61 20.08
C LEU A 121 23.18 -3.32 20.84
N SER A 122 22.15 -2.51 21.11
CA SER A 122 22.31 -1.30 21.93
C SER A 122 22.71 -1.63 23.38
N GLY A 123 22.16 -2.71 23.94
CA GLY A 123 22.56 -3.24 25.23
C GLY A 123 24.02 -3.72 25.24
N GLU A 124 24.42 -4.51 24.24
CA GLU A 124 25.80 -4.99 24.09
C GLU A 124 26.80 -3.85 23.96
N ILE A 125 26.47 -2.81 23.18
CA ILE A 125 27.29 -1.60 23.08
C ILE A 125 27.46 -0.93 24.44
N GLY A 126 26.37 -0.79 25.21
CA GLY A 126 26.42 -0.20 26.55
C GLY A 126 27.31 -0.99 27.51
N SER A 127 27.22 -2.32 27.51
CA SER A 127 28.08 -3.20 28.30
C SER A 127 29.55 -3.07 27.89
N LEU A 128 29.86 -3.13 26.59
CA LEU A 128 31.22 -2.97 26.09
C LEU A 128 31.82 -1.60 26.41
N GLN A 129 31.01 -0.54 26.41
CA GLN A 129 31.45 0.80 26.82
C GLN A 129 31.79 0.87 28.31
N ALA A 130 31.01 0.20 29.16
CA ALA A 130 31.30 0.10 30.59
C ALA A 130 32.60 -0.69 30.84
N ASP A 131 32.74 -1.86 30.21
CA ASP A 131 33.95 -2.70 30.31
C ASP A 131 35.20 -1.94 29.86
N LEU A 132 35.10 -1.16 28.77
CA LEU A 132 36.20 -0.35 28.25
C LEU A 132 36.57 0.80 29.20
N SER A 133 35.57 1.42 29.85
CA SER A 133 35.79 2.44 30.88
C SER A 133 36.50 1.85 32.10
N ASP A 134 36.06 0.69 32.58
CA ASP A 134 36.66 0.02 33.73
C ASP A 134 38.10 -0.43 33.44
N ALA A 135 38.34 -0.98 32.24
CA ALA A 135 39.69 -1.35 31.79
C ALA A 135 40.62 -0.14 31.70
N ASN A 136 40.15 0.99 31.17
CA ASN A 136 40.94 2.22 31.11
C ASN A 136 41.29 2.77 32.50
N LYS A 137 40.35 2.68 33.44
CA LYS A 137 40.60 3.08 34.83
C LYS A 137 41.65 2.18 35.49
N ALA A 138 41.52 0.86 35.33
CA ALA A 138 42.50 -0.10 35.85
C ALA A 138 43.90 0.15 35.27
N LEU A 139 43.99 0.45 33.97
CA LEU A 139 45.27 0.81 33.33
C LEU A 139 45.86 2.12 33.88
N ALA A 140 45.01 3.12 34.18
CA ALA A 140 45.47 4.37 34.79
C ALA A 140 46.02 4.12 36.21
N ASP A 141 45.29 3.36 37.03
CA ASP A 141 45.70 3.01 38.39
C ASP A 141 47.04 2.22 38.38
N GLU A 142 47.20 1.28 37.44
CA GLU A 142 48.44 0.52 37.26
C GLU A 142 49.62 1.41 36.83
N ARG A 143 49.39 2.36 35.90
CA ARG A 143 50.42 3.33 35.48
C ARG A 143 50.88 4.20 36.65
N ASP A 144 49.95 4.66 37.47
CA ASP A 144 50.26 5.48 38.65
C ASP A 144 51.06 4.68 39.68
N ARG A 145 50.71 3.40 39.87
CA ARG A 145 51.47 2.48 40.74
C ARG A 145 52.90 2.28 40.24
N LEU A 146 53.06 1.91 38.97
CA LEU A 146 54.38 1.70 38.37
C LEU A 146 55.22 2.98 38.36
N GLY A 147 54.59 4.15 38.18
CA GLY A 147 55.26 5.45 38.32
C GLY A 147 55.87 5.65 39.71
N LYS A 148 55.10 5.36 40.77
CA LYS A 148 55.60 5.44 42.16
C LYS A 148 56.72 4.44 42.44
N GLU A 149 56.59 3.21 41.95
CA GLU A 149 57.63 2.18 42.10
C GLU A 149 58.92 2.60 41.37
N LEU A 150 58.82 3.16 40.17
CA LEU A 150 59.96 3.66 39.41
C LEU A 150 60.69 4.80 40.14
N ASP A 151 59.95 5.75 40.72
CA ASP A 151 60.54 6.86 41.47
C ASP A 151 61.19 6.40 42.78
N ALA A 152 60.60 5.42 43.47
CA ALA A 152 61.22 4.80 44.65
C ALA A 152 62.54 4.10 44.29
N GLU A 153 62.57 3.35 43.19
CA GLU A 153 63.78 2.65 42.74
C GLU A 153 64.88 3.64 42.31
N ARG A 154 64.51 4.74 41.63
CA ARG A 154 65.46 5.83 41.30
C ARG A 154 66.10 6.44 42.56
N ASN A 155 65.31 6.68 43.59
CA ASN A 155 65.82 7.21 44.86
C ASN A 155 66.78 6.22 45.54
N ASN A 156 66.44 4.92 45.56
CA ASN A 156 67.31 3.87 46.08
C ASN A 156 68.65 3.81 45.33
N ILE A 157 68.62 3.85 43.99
CA ILE A 157 69.84 3.88 43.17
C ILE A 157 70.69 5.10 43.49
N ALA A 158 70.08 6.29 43.63
CA ALA A 158 70.80 7.50 43.99
C ALA A 158 71.51 7.38 45.34
N MET A 159 70.79 6.88 46.36
CA MET A 159 71.36 6.64 47.69
C MET A 159 72.51 5.62 47.67
N LEU A 160 72.34 4.49 46.97
CA LEU A 160 73.40 3.48 46.85
C LEU A 160 74.62 4.02 46.10
N THR A 161 74.41 4.87 45.10
CA THR A 161 75.50 5.54 44.36
C THR A 161 76.27 6.48 45.26
N GLU A 162 75.59 7.25 46.11
CA GLU A 162 76.22 8.15 47.09
C GLU A 162 77.00 7.36 48.16
N GLN A 163 76.43 6.28 48.69
CA GLN A 163 77.12 5.38 49.61
C GLN A 163 78.38 4.76 49.00
N LEU A 164 78.30 4.34 47.73
CA LEU A 164 79.45 3.80 47.00
C LEU A 164 80.56 4.86 46.82
N ALA A 165 80.18 6.10 46.51
CA ALA A 165 81.11 7.22 46.38
C ALA A 165 81.80 7.56 47.72
N GLU A 166 81.06 7.51 48.83
CA GLU A 166 81.62 7.75 50.17
C GLU A 166 82.57 6.62 50.59
N ALA A 167 82.19 5.36 50.36
CA ALA A 167 83.03 4.21 50.68
C ALA A 167 84.32 4.14 49.83
N THR A 168 84.37 4.85 48.70
CA THR A 168 85.53 4.91 47.80
C THR A 168 86.38 6.18 47.95
N LYS A 169 86.05 7.08 48.89
CA LYS A 169 86.91 8.23 49.22
C LYS A 169 88.21 7.78 49.91
N PRO A 170 89.39 8.32 49.52
CA PRO A 170 90.65 8.04 50.20
C PRO A 170 90.67 8.66 51.62
N PRO A 171 91.35 8.05 52.61
CA PRO A 171 91.36 8.54 53.98
C PRO A 171 92.01 9.93 54.10
N ALA A 172 91.30 10.88 54.70
CA ALA A 172 91.77 12.24 54.93
C ALA A 172 92.87 12.27 56.01
N GLN A 173 94.04 12.82 55.67
CA GLN A 173 95.14 13.05 56.62
C GLN A 173 94.80 14.25 57.52
N THR A 174 94.64 14.00 58.82
CA THR A 174 94.60 15.02 59.87
C THR A 174 96.01 15.60 60.08
N GLN A 175 96.24 16.85 59.67
CA GLN A 175 97.42 17.61 60.10
C GLN A 175 97.10 18.33 61.42
N GLU A 176 97.46 17.73 62.55
CA GLU A 176 97.75 18.47 63.79
C GLU A 176 99.05 19.24 63.59
N SER A 177 98.98 20.53 63.25
CA SER A 177 100.16 21.39 63.33
C SER A 177 100.31 21.89 64.77
N LEU A 178 101.14 21.19 65.55
CA LEU A 178 101.84 21.77 66.70
C LEU A 178 102.55 23.05 66.24
N LYS A 179 102.10 24.22 66.70
CA LYS A 179 102.95 25.42 66.70
C LYS A 179 103.76 25.40 67.99
N MET A 180 104.96 24.86 67.88
CA MET A 180 106.03 24.99 68.87
C MET A 180 106.57 26.43 68.86
N ASP A 181 106.85 26.91 70.06
CA ASP A 181 107.53 28.17 70.38
C ASP A 181 108.91 28.30 69.72
N GLY A 182 109.32 29.55 69.50
CA GLY A 182 110.67 29.95 69.08
C GLY A 182 110.66 31.39 68.58
N ASP A 183 110.71 32.38 69.48
CA ASP A 183 111.96 33.04 69.88
C ASP A 183 112.86 33.43 68.70
N SER A 184 112.85 34.71 68.34
CA SER A 184 114.03 35.59 68.38
C SER A 184 113.86 36.80 67.46
N GLY A 185 114.40 37.94 67.92
CA GLY A 185 115.03 38.89 67.00
C GLY A 185 114.29 40.19 66.70
N LYS A 186 114.40 41.15 67.62
CA LYS A 186 114.48 42.58 67.30
C LYS A 186 115.42 42.82 66.12
N SER A 187 115.09 43.74 65.21
CA SER A 187 115.91 44.94 64.93
C SER A 187 115.34 45.83 63.83
N LYS A 188 115.16 47.10 64.23
CA LYS A 188 115.17 48.38 63.49
C LYS A 188 114.00 48.73 62.58
#